data_AF-A0A165J805-F1
#
_entry.id   AF-A0A165J805-F1
#
_cell.length_a   1.000
_cell.length_b   1.000
_cell.length_c   1.000
_cell.angle_alpha   90.00
_cell.angle_beta   90.00
_cell.angle_gamma   90.00
#
_symmetry.space_group_name_H-M   'P 1'
#
loop_
_entity.id
_entity.type
_entity.pdbx_description
1 polymer ?
#
loop_
_entity_poly.entity_id
_entity_poly.type
_entity_poly.pdbx_seq_one_letter_code
_entity_poly.pdbx_strand_id
1 'polypeptide(L)'
;MSYKCIFCQALHFINERVGAKRDPVFPKCCVRAQVHLPPFQPIPHMLSQLLHPNSEDPNVRHFKENIQQYNHALCFVSLGAKRDDRVEGGGVYSFRIQGALHHRYGAARPLGNDRPTYNQLYFLDPQAAKQERERRNPNLKGEILWELGQMLQENHAYARVYKHAFEVLKEQEEQNRAAGRPNEVVTVRMHVDPRKDPRRYNMPTVDEVAVIFPNEVSEEYRDVVLHNRTDGLLNIMRTGDPASMPLHYVLLFP
;
A
#
# COMPACT_ATOMS: atom_id res chain seq x y z
N MET A 1 12.77 13.29 -22.84
CA MET A 1 13.67 14.07 -21.98
C MET A 1 15.09 13.54 -22.19
N SER A 2 16.05 14.40 -22.50
CA SER A 2 17.38 13.94 -22.97
C SER A 2 18.56 14.68 -22.34
N TYR A 3 18.30 15.79 -21.64
CA TYR A 3 19.35 16.61 -21.03
C TYR A 3 19.42 16.30 -19.53
N LYS A 4 20.62 16.10 -19.01
CA LYS A 4 20.84 15.79 -17.59
C LYS A 4 21.24 17.03 -16.83
N CYS A 5 20.66 17.24 -15.66
CA CYS A 5 21.15 18.22 -14.72
C CYS A 5 22.55 17.83 -14.22
N ILE A 6 23.52 18.75 -14.27
CA ILE A 6 24.89 18.47 -13.84
C ILE A 6 25.01 18.14 -12.34
N PHE A 7 24.06 18.61 -11.52
CA PHE A 7 24.10 18.45 -10.08
C PHE A 7 23.42 17.17 -9.59
N CYS A 8 22.24 16.83 -10.11
CA CYS A 8 21.43 15.70 -9.62
C CYS A 8 21.10 14.65 -10.68
N GLN A 9 21.62 14.78 -11.91
CA GLN A 9 21.42 13.85 -13.04
C GLN A 9 19.97 13.66 -13.51
N ALA A 10 19.01 14.42 -12.96
CA ALA A 10 17.61 14.42 -13.41
C ALA A 10 17.52 14.74 -14.92
N LEU A 11 16.62 14.04 -15.61
CA LEU A 11 16.36 14.23 -17.04
C LEU A 11 15.37 15.37 -17.27
N HIS A 12 15.69 16.23 -18.23
CA HIS A 12 14.91 17.43 -18.55
C HIS A 12 14.64 17.56 -20.05
N PHE A 13 13.61 18.34 -20.36
CA PHE A 13 13.46 18.92 -21.69
C PHE A 13 14.34 20.16 -21.80
N ILE A 14 14.97 20.37 -22.95
CA ILE A 14 15.88 21.51 -23.14
C ILE A 14 15.21 22.86 -22.89
N ASN A 15 13.90 22.97 -23.09
CA ASN A 15 13.13 24.20 -22.88
C ASN A 15 12.88 24.52 -21.40
N GLU A 16 13.18 23.61 -20.48
CA GLU A 16 13.11 23.86 -19.03
C GLU A 16 14.37 24.55 -18.49
N ARG A 17 15.40 24.70 -19.34
CA ARG A 17 16.66 25.33 -18.96
C ARG A 17 16.46 26.81 -18.64
N VAL A 18 17.32 27.32 -17.77
CA VAL A 18 17.64 28.73 -17.64
C VAL A 18 19.04 28.94 -18.24
N GLY A 19 19.23 30.04 -18.96
CA GLY A 19 20.50 30.36 -19.62
C GLY A 19 20.62 29.86 -21.07
N ALA A 20 21.86 29.86 -21.57
CA ALA A 20 22.16 29.53 -22.97
C ALA A 20 21.98 28.03 -23.24
N LYS A 21 21.68 27.64 -24.50
CA LYS A 21 21.62 26.22 -24.91
C LYS A 21 22.93 25.46 -24.70
N ARG A 22 24.05 26.18 -24.76
CA ARG A 22 25.41 25.61 -24.66
C ARG A 22 25.77 25.23 -23.22
N ASP A 23 25.14 25.89 -22.25
CA ASP A 23 25.31 25.64 -20.82
C ASP A 23 23.94 25.67 -20.12
N PRO A 24 23.11 24.62 -20.34
CA PRO A 24 21.75 24.59 -19.83
C PRO A 24 21.74 24.30 -18.33
N VAL A 25 21.20 25.23 -17.53
CA VAL A 25 21.03 25.05 -16.09
C VAL A 25 19.57 24.73 -15.77
N PHE A 26 19.34 23.69 -14.96
CA PHE A 26 18.00 23.27 -14.54
C PHE A 26 17.79 23.50 -13.04
N PRO A 27 17.32 24.70 -12.62
CA PRO A 27 17.19 25.01 -11.20
C PRO A 27 16.01 24.29 -10.52
N LYS A 28 15.01 23.83 -11.30
CA LYS A 28 13.78 23.25 -10.75
C LYS A 28 13.95 21.89 -10.05
N CYS A 29 14.99 21.12 -10.36
CA CYS A 29 15.15 19.77 -9.84
C CYS A 29 15.89 19.69 -8.49
N CYS A 30 16.93 20.51 -8.29
CA CYS A 30 17.77 20.47 -7.08
C CYS A 30 18.19 21.86 -6.58
N VAL A 31 17.64 22.93 -7.16
CA VAL A 31 17.97 24.32 -6.82
C VAL A 31 19.49 24.54 -6.84
N ARG A 32 20.17 24.06 -7.90
CA ARG A 32 21.63 24.13 -8.04
C ARG A 32 22.37 23.46 -6.87
N ALA A 33 22.06 22.20 -6.59
CA ALA A 33 22.62 21.38 -5.51
C ALA A 33 22.24 21.77 -4.07
N GLN A 34 21.34 22.75 -3.86
CA GLN A 34 20.84 23.07 -2.52
C GLN A 34 19.89 21.99 -1.97
N VAL A 35 19.22 21.25 -2.86
CA VAL A 35 18.35 20.12 -2.49
C VAL A 35 19.04 18.82 -2.90
N HIS A 36 19.39 18.00 -1.92
CA HIS A 36 19.88 16.65 -2.12
C HIS A 36 18.72 15.66 -2.01
N LEU A 37 18.22 15.19 -3.16
CA LEU A 37 17.22 14.14 -3.21
C LEU A 37 17.91 12.77 -3.10
N PRO A 38 17.43 11.85 -2.26
CA PRO A 38 17.92 10.48 -2.29
C PRO A 38 17.62 9.87 -3.67
N PRO A 39 18.47 8.95 -4.16
CA PRO A 39 18.19 8.24 -5.40
C PRO A 39 16.89 7.45 -5.27
N PHE A 40 16.17 7.32 -6.38
CA PHE A 40 15.00 6.45 -6.43
C PHE A 40 15.41 5.02 -6.10
N GLN A 41 14.58 4.33 -5.31
CA GLN A 41 14.76 2.91 -5.11
C GLN A 41 14.53 2.16 -6.43
N PRO A 42 15.31 1.10 -6.70
CA PRO A 42 15.10 0.31 -7.89
C PRO A 42 13.71 -0.31 -7.87
N ILE A 43 13.03 -0.29 -9.02
CA ILE A 43 11.74 -0.98 -9.18
C ILE A 43 12.01 -2.49 -9.01
N PRO A 44 11.22 -3.20 -8.19
CA PRO A 44 11.37 -4.65 -8.05
C PRO A 44 11.32 -5.37 -9.40
N HIS A 45 12.15 -6.39 -9.56
CA HIS A 45 12.38 -7.07 -10.85
C HIS A 45 11.06 -7.50 -11.52
N MET A 46 10.17 -8.13 -10.74
CA MET A 46 8.87 -8.60 -11.21
C MET A 46 8.03 -7.46 -11.81
N LEU A 47 7.94 -6.33 -11.10
CA LEU A 47 7.18 -5.17 -11.59
C LEU A 47 7.87 -4.51 -12.80
N SER A 48 9.20 -4.48 -12.83
CA SER A 48 9.97 -3.97 -13.96
C SER A 48 9.72 -4.77 -15.24
N GLN A 49 9.59 -6.10 -15.16
CA GLN A 49 9.26 -6.94 -16.31
C GLN A 49 7.84 -6.65 -16.82
N LEU A 50 6.87 -6.57 -15.91
CA LEU A 50 5.47 -6.26 -16.25
C LEU A 50 5.25 -4.83 -16.76
N LEU A 51 6.14 -3.89 -16.43
CA LEU A 51 6.08 -2.52 -16.92
C LEU A 51 6.94 -2.29 -18.17
N HIS A 52 7.75 -3.28 -18.59
CA HIS A 52 8.72 -3.11 -19.68
C HIS A 52 8.07 -2.50 -20.94
N PRO A 53 8.54 -1.34 -21.42
CA PRO A 53 8.00 -0.71 -22.62
C PRO A 53 8.15 -1.65 -23.83
N ASN A 54 7.12 -1.76 -24.67
CA ASN A 54 7.16 -2.53 -25.91
C ASN A 54 7.45 -4.04 -25.75
N SER A 55 7.10 -4.66 -24.62
CA SER A 55 7.08 -6.12 -24.53
C SER A 55 5.92 -6.70 -25.36
N GLU A 56 6.20 -7.71 -26.18
CA GLU A 56 5.21 -8.49 -26.94
C GLU A 56 4.53 -9.58 -26.08
N ASP A 57 4.93 -9.75 -24.82
CA ASP A 57 4.35 -10.73 -23.91
C ASP A 57 2.87 -10.41 -23.62
N PRO A 58 1.92 -11.33 -23.93
CA PRO A 58 0.51 -11.17 -23.60
C PRO A 58 0.22 -10.93 -22.11
N ASN A 59 1.08 -11.39 -21.20
CA ASN A 59 0.99 -11.13 -19.76
C ASN A 59 1.29 -9.67 -19.44
N VAL A 60 2.32 -9.09 -20.06
CA VAL A 60 2.66 -7.67 -19.90
C VAL A 60 1.53 -6.77 -20.41
N ARG A 61 0.97 -7.07 -21.58
CA ARG A 61 -0.19 -6.32 -22.11
C ARG A 61 -1.40 -6.42 -21.18
N HIS A 62 -1.78 -7.63 -20.77
CA HIS A 62 -2.91 -7.86 -19.88
C HIS A 62 -2.73 -7.14 -18.54
N PHE A 63 -1.53 -7.21 -17.95
CA PHE A 63 -1.23 -6.50 -16.71
C PHE A 63 -1.40 -5.00 -16.85
N LYS A 64 -0.86 -4.39 -17.91
CA LYS A 64 -0.96 -2.93 -18.13
C LYS A 64 -2.40 -2.47 -18.31
N GLU A 65 -3.20 -3.22 -19.06
CA GLU A 65 -4.63 -2.95 -19.26
C GLU A 65 -5.44 -3.05 -17.95
N ASN A 66 -5.00 -3.89 -17.00
CA ASN A 66 -5.70 -4.18 -15.76
C ASN A 66 -4.95 -3.72 -14.50
N ILE A 67 -3.94 -2.84 -14.61
CA ILE A 67 -3.00 -2.53 -13.52
C ILE A 67 -3.70 -2.00 -12.26
N GLN A 68 -4.77 -1.21 -12.43
CA GLN A 68 -5.57 -0.70 -11.32
C GLN A 68 -6.28 -1.83 -10.56
N GLN A 69 -6.78 -2.84 -11.28
CA GLN A 69 -7.44 -3.99 -10.68
C GLN A 69 -6.44 -4.90 -9.96
N TYR A 70 -5.24 -5.11 -10.52
CA TYR A 70 -4.16 -5.81 -9.81
C TYR A 70 -3.76 -5.07 -8.52
N ASN A 71 -3.61 -3.75 -8.58
CA ASN A 71 -3.36 -2.94 -7.39
C ASN A 71 -4.50 -3.08 -6.35
N HIS A 72 -5.76 -2.98 -6.76
CA HIS A 72 -6.91 -3.15 -5.86
C HIS A 72 -7.00 -4.56 -5.27
N ALA A 73 -6.67 -5.61 -6.02
CA ALA A 73 -6.66 -6.99 -5.53
C ALA A 73 -5.58 -7.22 -4.46
N LEU A 74 -4.51 -6.42 -4.50
CA LEU A 74 -3.37 -6.50 -3.58
C LEU A 74 -3.43 -5.46 -2.46
N CYS A 75 -4.22 -4.39 -2.57
CA CYS A 75 -4.23 -3.35 -1.54
C CYS A 75 -4.69 -3.84 -0.15
N PHE A 76 -4.11 -3.26 0.90
CA PHE A 76 -4.42 -3.56 2.29
C PHE A 76 -5.67 -2.81 2.77
N VAL A 77 -5.91 -1.63 2.21
CA VAL A 77 -7.00 -0.75 2.64
C VAL A 77 -8.02 -0.59 1.52
N SER A 78 -9.27 -0.67 1.90
CA SER A 78 -10.40 -0.35 1.03
C SER A 78 -10.63 1.16 0.98
N LEU A 79 -11.22 1.62 -0.12
CA LEU A 79 -11.66 3.01 -0.26
C LEU A 79 -13.14 3.10 0.10
N GLY A 80 -13.48 3.93 1.08
CA GLY A 80 -14.85 4.25 1.46
C GLY A 80 -15.21 5.67 1.05
N ALA A 81 -16.20 5.82 0.19
CA ALA A 81 -16.82 7.10 -0.13
C ALA A 81 -18.32 6.92 -0.36
N LYS A 82 -19.11 7.93 -0.01
CA LYS A 82 -20.54 7.93 -0.33
C LYS A 82 -20.71 8.45 -1.76
N ARG A 83 -20.82 7.54 -2.74
CA ARG A 83 -21.03 7.93 -4.14
C ARG A 83 -22.38 8.61 -4.30
N ASP A 84 -22.40 9.64 -5.13
CA ASP A 84 -23.60 10.31 -5.57
C ASP A 84 -23.82 9.98 -7.06
N ASP A 85 -24.77 9.08 -7.30
CA ASP A 85 -25.01 8.49 -8.62
C ASP A 85 -25.78 9.42 -9.57
N ARG A 86 -26.11 10.65 -9.16
CA ARG A 86 -26.82 11.63 -10.01
C ARG A 86 -25.97 12.20 -11.15
N VAL A 87 -24.68 11.84 -11.21
CA VAL A 87 -23.71 12.36 -12.21
C VAL A 87 -23.41 11.32 -13.30
N GLU A 88 -24.24 10.29 -13.44
CA GLU A 88 -24.11 9.33 -14.55
C GLU A 88 -24.67 9.93 -15.85
N GLY A 89 -23.79 10.29 -16.79
CA GLY A 89 -24.15 10.87 -18.09
C GLY A 89 -22.96 10.99 -19.06
N GLY A 90 -23.24 10.90 -20.36
CA GLY A 90 -22.25 10.74 -21.45
C GLY A 90 -21.26 11.90 -21.59
N GLY A 91 -19.98 11.59 -21.45
CA GLY A 91 -18.86 12.53 -21.49
C GLY A 91 -17.59 11.92 -20.88
N VAL A 92 -16.67 12.78 -20.42
CA VAL A 92 -15.47 12.36 -19.66
C VAL A 92 -15.90 11.68 -18.37
N TYR A 93 -15.29 10.53 -18.05
CA TYR A 93 -15.58 9.77 -16.83
C TYR A 93 -15.54 10.68 -15.59
N SER A 94 -16.71 10.86 -14.98
CA SER A 94 -16.92 11.74 -13.84
C SER A 94 -17.69 10.98 -12.78
N PHE A 95 -17.29 11.11 -11.53
CA PHE A 95 -18.02 10.58 -10.38
C PHE A 95 -18.08 11.65 -9.29
N ARG A 96 -19.18 11.68 -8.55
CA ARG A 96 -19.36 12.58 -7.42
C ARG A 96 -19.41 11.78 -6.15
N ILE A 97 -18.80 12.31 -5.09
CA ILE A 97 -18.89 11.77 -3.74
C ILE A 97 -19.48 12.83 -2.81
N GLN A 98 -20.26 12.38 -1.84
CA GLN A 98 -20.77 13.20 -0.75
C GLN A 98 -19.85 13.05 0.47
N GLY A 99 -19.37 14.18 1.00
CA GLY A 99 -18.49 14.19 2.16
C GLY A 99 -17.04 13.93 1.77
N ALA A 100 -16.37 13.04 2.52
CA ALA A 100 -14.95 12.75 2.35
C ALA A 100 -14.71 11.33 1.84
N LEU A 101 -13.53 11.14 1.26
CA LEU A 101 -12.98 9.84 0.90
C LEU A 101 -12.12 9.36 2.07
N HIS A 102 -12.32 8.10 2.46
CA HIS A 102 -11.68 7.49 3.61
C HIS A 102 -10.99 6.20 3.19
N HIS A 103 -9.80 5.93 3.73
CA HIS A 103 -9.20 4.60 3.66
C HIS A 103 -9.66 3.79 4.86
N ARG A 104 -10.15 2.58 4.62
CA ARG A 104 -10.72 1.71 5.64
C ARG A 104 -10.00 0.36 5.70
N TYR A 105 -9.72 -0.11 6.91
CA TYR A 105 -9.17 -1.43 7.16
C TYR A 105 -10.01 -2.19 8.19
N GLY A 106 -10.05 -3.51 8.07
CA GLY A 106 -10.78 -4.39 8.99
C GLY A 106 -9.89 -4.99 10.08
N ALA A 107 -10.48 -5.81 10.94
CA ALA A 107 -9.71 -6.72 11.80
C ALA A 107 -8.84 -7.68 10.98
N ALA A 108 -7.87 -8.30 11.65
CA ALA A 108 -7.02 -9.36 11.10
C ALA A 108 -7.83 -10.62 10.72
N ARG A 109 -8.90 -10.92 11.46
CA ARG A 109 -9.83 -12.02 11.15
C ARG A 109 -11.14 -11.48 10.57
N PRO A 110 -11.76 -12.19 9.62
CA PRO A 110 -13.10 -11.87 9.16
C PRO A 110 -14.13 -12.08 10.29
N LEU A 111 -15.26 -11.39 10.19
CA LEU A 111 -16.36 -11.54 11.13
C LEU A 111 -17.17 -12.79 10.79
N GLY A 112 -17.39 -13.67 11.78
CA GLY A 112 -18.19 -14.87 11.60
C GLY A 112 -17.67 -15.76 10.46
N ASN A 113 -18.52 -16.00 9.46
CA ASN A 113 -18.20 -16.82 8.28
C ASN A 113 -17.89 -15.98 7.02
N ASP A 114 -17.65 -14.68 7.18
CA ASP A 114 -17.30 -13.83 6.06
C ASP A 114 -15.97 -14.24 5.44
N ARG A 115 -15.85 -14.02 4.13
CA ARG A 115 -14.60 -14.26 3.43
C ARG A 115 -13.62 -13.12 3.70
N PRO A 116 -12.32 -13.43 3.85
CA PRO A 116 -11.30 -12.42 4.11
C PRO A 116 -11.16 -11.44 2.94
N THR A 117 -11.00 -10.15 3.24
CA THR A 117 -10.82 -9.09 2.24
C THR A 117 -9.71 -8.11 2.61
N TYR A 118 -9.10 -7.47 1.60
CA TYR A 118 -8.09 -6.42 1.76
C TYR A 118 -6.97 -6.84 2.72
N ASN A 119 -6.76 -6.12 3.83
CA ASN A 119 -5.73 -6.42 4.82
C ASN A 119 -5.84 -7.84 5.40
N GLN A 120 -7.05 -8.42 5.50
CA GLN A 120 -7.24 -9.78 6.03
C GLN A 120 -6.52 -10.84 5.19
N LEU A 121 -6.35 -10.59 3.89
CA LEU A 121 -5.66 -11.50 2.97
C LEU A 121 -4.17 -11.65 3.30
N TYR A 122 -3.60 -10.70 4.04
CA TYR A 122 -2.21 -10.74 4.50
C TYR A 122 -2.03 -11.56 5.79
N PHE A 123 -3.12 -12.01 6.40
CA PHE A 123 -3.13 -12.93 7.55
C PHE A 123 -3.50 -14.37 7.14
N LEU A 124 -3.44 -14.68 5.85
CA LEU A 124 -3.66 -16.02 5.33
C LEU A 124 -2.35 -16.62 4.86
N ASP A 125 -2.35 -17.95 4.70
CA ASP A 125 -1.35 -18.61 3.87
C ASP A 125 -1.32 -17.98 2.46
N PRO A 126 -0.13 -17.75 1.86
CA PRO A 126 -0.01 -17.13 0.55
C PRO A 126 -0.89 -17.78 -0.54
N GLN A 127 -1.02 -19.10 -0.54
CA GLN A 127 -1.82 -19.82 -1.53
C GLN A 127 -3.32 -19.61 -1.30
N ALA A 128 -3.76 -19.61 -0.04
CA ALA A 128 -5.14 -19.26 0.30
C ALA A 128 -5.47 -17.81 -0.07
N ALA A 129 -4.53 -16.88 0.15
CA ALA A 129 -4.69 -15.48 -0.25
C ALA A 129 -4.80 -15.32 -1.78
N LYS A 130 -3.99 -16.06 -2.56
CA LYS A 130 -4.09 -16.11 -4.04
C LYS A 130 -5.48 -16.55 -4.48
N GLN A 131 -5.97 -17.67 -3.94
CA GLN A 131 -7.27 -18.22 -4.31
C GLN A 131 -8.42 -17.23 -4.04
N GLU A 132 -8.41 -16.54 -2.89
CA GLU A 132 -9.45 -15.56 -2.59
C GLU A 132 -9.33 -14.31 -3.47
N ARG A 133 -8.11 -13.90 -3.87
CA ARG A 133 -7.90 -12.82 -4.85
C ARG A 133 -8.41 -13.20 -6.24
N GLU A 134 -8.11 -14.40 -6.72
CA GLU A 134 -8.62 -14.90 -8.02
C GLU A 134 -10.13 -14.98 -8.03
N ARG A 135 -10.73 -15.52 -6.97
CA ARG A 135 -12.19 -15.62 -6.85
C ARG A 135 -12.87 -14.26 -6.93
N ARG A 136 -12.30 -13.23 -6.29
CA ARG A 136 -12.84 -11.86 -6.31
C ARG A 136 -12.57 -11.13 -7.61
N ASN A 137 -11.57 -11.56 -8.38
CA ASN A 137 -11.11 -10.89 -9.60
C ASN A 137 -10.90 -11.93 -10.72
N PRO A 138 -11.99 -12.55 -11.23
CA PRO A 138 -11.90 -13.70 -12.15
C PRO A 138 -11.29 -13.35 -13.51
N ASN A 139 -11.19 -12.07 -13.86
CA ASN A 139 -10.54 -11.57 -15.06
C ASN A 139 -9.01 -11.38 -14.91
N LEU A 140 -8.47 -11.46 -13.69
CA LEU A 140 -7.05 -11.33 -13.42
C LEU A 140 -6.34 -12.68 -13.55
N LYS A 141 -5.06 -12.64 -13.94
CA LYS A 141 -4.24 -13.84 -14.07
C LYS A 141 -3.67 -14.21 -12.71
N GLY A 142 -3.94 -15.44 -12.29
CA GLY A 142 -3.49 -16.02 -11.04
C GLY A 142 -1.99 -15.95 -10.79
N GLU A 143 -1.21 -16.33 -11.80
CA GLU A 143 0.25 -16.34 -11.70
C GLU A 143 0.82 -14.93 -11.48
N ILE A 144 0.27 -13.93 -12.17
CA ILE A 144 0.65 -12.53 -11.95
C ILE A 144 0.30 -12.08 -10.53
N LEU A 145 -0.89 -12.44 -10.01
CA LEU A 145 -1.27 -12.13 -8.62
C LEU A 145 -0.33 -12.79 -7.61
N TRP A 146 0.11 -14.01 -7.88
CA TRP A 146 1.05 -14.75 -7.04
C TRP A 146 2.42 -14.06 -7.01
N GLU A 147 3.01 -13.82 -8.17
CA GLU A 147 4.33 -13.21 -8.30
C GLU A 147 4.36 -11.78 -7.74
N LEU A 148 3.32 -10.99 -8.00
CA LEU A 148 3.16 -9.67 -7.39
C LEU A 148 3.00 -9.76 -5.87
N GLY A 149 2.27 -10.75 -5.37
CA GLY A 149 2.10 -10.99 -3.94
C GLY A 149 3.41 -11.33 -3.24
N GLN A 150 4.24 -12.19 -3.85
CA GLN A 150 5.58 -12.51 -3.35
C GLN A 150 6.48 -11.28 -3.36
N MET A 151 6.49 -10.54 -4.47
CA MET A 151 7.25 -9.29 -4.59
C MET A 151 6.89 -8.28 -3.50
N LEU A 152 5.60 -8.10 -3.20
CA LEU A 152 5.17 -7.22 -2.11
C LEU A 152 5.63 -7.73 -0.73
N GLN A 153 5.65 -9.03 -0.47
CA GLN A 153 6.16 -9.56 0.80
C GLN A 153 7.65 -9.25 1.01
N GLU A 154 8.43 -9.22 -0.06
CA GLU A 154 9.87 -8.94 -0.02
C GLU A 154 10.18 -7.45 0.09
N ASN A 155 9.46 -6.63 -0.68
CA ASN A 155 9.81 -5.22 -0.90
C ASN A 155 8.94 -4.25 -0.06
N HIS A 156 7.67 -4.57 0.16
CA HIS A 156 6.70 -3.62 0.72
C HIS A 156 6.84 -3.56 2.23
N ALA A 157 7.25 -2.40 2.76
CA ALA A 157 7.57 -2.24 4.17
C ALA A 157 6.43 -2.71 5.10
N TYR A 158 5.18 -2.40 4.76
CA TYR A 158 4.04 -2.83 5.58
C TYR A 158 3.71 -4.32 5.42
N ALA A 159 4.02 -4.96 4.29
CA ALA A 159 3.68 -6.38 4.12
C ALA A 159 4.40 -7.25 5.16
N ARG A 160 5.67 -6.91 5.44
CA ARG A 160 6.44 -7.54 6.52
C ARG A 160 5.85 -7.30 7.91
N VAL A 161 5.38 -6.09 8.19
CA VAL A 161 4.74 -5.76 9.47
C VAL A 161 3.44 -6.55 9.66
N TYR A 162 2.61 -6.65 8.61
CA TYR A 162 1.39 -7.47 8.63
C TYR A 162 1.72 -8.96 8.85
N LYS A 163 2.77 -9.47 8.20
CA LYS A 163 3.22 -10.86 8.38
C LYS A 163 3.67 -11.12 9.82
N HIS A 164 4.49 -10.23 10.38
CA HIS A 164 4.92 -10.37 11.77
C HIS A 164 3.73 -10.30 12.74
N ALA A 165 2.81 -9.35 12.53
CA ALA A 165 1.57 -9.26 13.29
C ALA A 165 0.76 -10.56 13.23
N PHE A 166 0.68 -11.20 12.05
CA PHE A 166 0.02 -12.49 11.89
C PHE A 166 0.66 -13.60 12.73
N GLU A 167 1.99 -13.71 12.71
CA GLU A 167 2.74 -14.72 13.46
C GLU A 167 2.48 -14.60 14.95
N VAL A 168 2.57 -13.38 15.49
CA VAL A 168 2.34 -13.15 16.93
C VAL A 168 0.88 -13.38 17.33
N LEU A 169 -0.08 -12.93 16.51
CA LEU A 169 -1.50 -13.21 16.75
C LEU A 169 -1.78 -14.72 16.75
N LYS A 170 -1.19 -15.46 15.80
CA LYS A 170 -1.36 -16.92 15.70
C LYS A 170 -0.79 -17.63 16.93
N GLU A 171 0.42 -17.27 17.37
CA GLU A 171 1.04 -17.86 18.56
C GLU A 171 0.19 -17.59 19.81
N GLN A 172 -0.30 -16.36 19.99
CA GLN A 172 -1.17 -16.01 21.10
C GLN A 172 -2.49 -16.80 21.09
N GLU A 173 -3.09 -17.01 19.92
CA GLU A 173 -4.29 -17.84 19.78
C GLU A 173 -4.03 -19.32 20.12
N GLU A 174 -2.84 -19.84 19.79
CA GLU A 174 -2.43 -21.21 20.12
C GLU A 174 -2.17 -21.37 21.63
N GLN A 175 -1.50 -20.40 22.25
CA GLN A 175 -1.24 -20.38 23.69
C GLN A 175 -2.55 -20.28 24.49
N ASN A 176 -3.47 -19.39 24.09
CA ASN A 176 -4.78 -19.28 24.73
C ASN A 176 -5.58 -20.57 24.60
N ARG A 177 -5.57 -21.20 23.42
CA ARG A 177 -6.24 -22.49 23.19
C ARG A 177 -5.66 -23.59 24.07
N ALA A 178 -4.33 -23.69 24.17
CA ALA A 178 -3.66 -24.65 25.03
C ALA A 178 -3.96 -24.41 26.52
N ALA A 179 -4.12 -23.15 26.93
CA ALA A 179 -4.46 -22.76 28.29
C ALA A 179 -5.98 -22.74 28.59
N GLY A 180 -6.85 -23.08 27.63
CA GLY A 180 -8.30 -23.00 27.78
C GLY A 180 -8.85 -21.58 28.00
N ARG A 181 -8.10 -20.55 27.58
CA ARG A 181 -8.48 -19.14 27.72
C ARG A 181 -9.22 -18.65 26.47
N PRO A 182 -10.18 -17.72 26.62
CA PRO A 182 -10.79 -17.07 25.47
C PRO A 182 -9.76 -16.19 24.73
N ASN A 183 -9.89 -16.10 23.40
CA ASN A 183 -9.09 -15.15 22.63
C ASN A 183 -9.65 -13.74 22.81
N GLU A 184 -8.86 -12.87 23.44
CA GLU A 184 -9.17 -11.45 23.61
C GLU A 184 -8.91 -10.63 22.34
N VAL A 185 -9.47 -9.41 22.29
CA VAL A 185 -9.20 -8.46 21.22
C VAL A 185 -7.80 -7.88 21.40
N VAL A 186 -6.87 -8.43 20.64
CA VAL A 186 -5.50 -7.91 20.58
C VAL A 186 -5.42 -6.78 19.57
N THR A 187 -4.74 -5.69 19.95
CA THR A 187 -4.50 -4.54 19.10
C THR A 187 -3.02 -4.48 18.74
N VAL A 188 -2.70 -4.63 17.44
CA VAL A 188 -1.37 -4.42 16.89
C VAL A 188 -1.28 -3.01 16.32
N ARG A 189 -0.29 -2.23 16.75
CA ARG A 189 -0.07 -0.87 16.27
C ARG A 189 1.21 -0.75 15.49
N MET A 190 1.15 -0.05 14.35
CA MET A 190 2.33 0.30 13.56
C MET A 190 2.84 1.67 13.99
N HIS A 191 3.91 1.69 14.78
CA HIS A 191 4.44 2.92 15.36
C HIS A 191 5.14 3.79 14.31
N VAL A 192 4.65 5.01 14.10
CA VAL A 192 5.36 6.04 13.33
C VAL A 192 6.10 6.95 14.30
N ASP A 193 7.44 7.02 14.22
CA ASP A 193 8.26 7.88 15.09
C ASP A 193 7.74 9.33 15.06
N PRO A 194 7.26 9.88 16.20
CA PRO A 194 6.67 11.22 16.27
C PRO A 194 7.67 12.36 15.97
N ARG A 195 8.98 12.06 15.95
CA ARG A 195 10.03 13.01 15.57
C ARG A 195 10.17 13.14 14.04
N LYS A 196 9.63 12.21 13.26
CA LYS A 196 9.66 12.29 11.79
C LYS A 196 8.61 13.31 11.32
N ASP A 197 8.99 14.12 10.31
CA ASP A 197 8.11 15.15 9.75
C ASP A 197 6.82 14.51 9.20
N PRO A 198 5.62 14.85 9.73
CA PRO A 198 4.36 14.25 9.29
C PRO A 198 3.97 14.66 7.87
N ARG A 199 4.64 15.66 7.26
CA ARG A 199 4.45 16.04 5.86
C ARG A 199 5.30 15.21 4.90
N ARG A 200 6.14 14.32 5.42
CA ARG A 200 6.96 13.41 4.63
C ARG A 200 6.39 12.01 4.67
N TYR A 201 6.72 11.27 3.63
CA TYR A 201 6.45 9.85 3.57
C TYR A 201 7.37 9.11 4.55
N ASN A 202 6.83 8.76 5.72
CA ASN A 202 7.55 8.07 6.77
C ASN A 202 7.33 6.57 6.61
N MET A 203 8.16 5.94 5.79
CA MET A 203 8.18 4.48 5.71
C MET A 203 8.60 3.86 7.04
N PRO A 204 8.06 2.68 7.40
CA PRO A 204 8.58 1.88 8.48
C PRO A 204 10.05 1.55 8.18
N THR A 205 10.98 1.99 9.02
CA THR A 205 12.41 1.77 8.85
C THR A 205 12.87 0.69 9.82
N VAL A 206 12.93 -0.56 9.32
CA VAL A 206 13.38 -1.80 9.99
C VAL A 206 12.49 -2.27 11.15
N ASP A 207 11.99 -3.52 11.12
CA ASP A 207 11.25 -4.26 12.19
C ASP A 207 10.55 -3.39 13.25
N GLU A 208 9.91 -2.29 12.81
CA GLU A 208 9.38 -1.24 13.68
C GLU A 208 8.11 -1.82 14.30
N VAL A 209 8.37 -2.43 15.46
CA VAL A 209 7.57 -3.21 16.39
C VAL A 209 6.06 -2.96 16.26
N ALA A 210 5.37 -4.01 15.83
CA ALA A 210 3.96 -4.21 16.13
C ALA A 210 3.79 -4.27 17.66
N VAL A 211 3.44 -3.16 18.29
CA VAL A 211 3.16 -3.19 19.73
C VAL A 211 1.78 -3.80 19.95
N ILE A 212 1.75 -4.87 20.74
CA ILE A 212 0.54 -5.62 21.06
C ILE A 212 -0.01 -5.17 22.40
N PHE A 213 -1.20 -4.60 22.37
CA PHE A 213 -1.95 -4.23 23.57
C PHE A 213 -3.18 -5.12 23.71
N PRO A 214 -3.41 -5.75 24.88
CA PRO A 214 -4.70 -6.32 25.22
C PRO A 214 -5.67 -5.18 25.55
N ASN A 215 -6.69 -4.98 24.70
CA ASN A 215 -7.83 -4.08 24.97
C ASN A 215 -7.52 -2.59 25.28
N GLU A 216 -6.30 -2.08 25.10
CA GLU A 216 -5.97 -0.66 25.33
C GLU A 216 -5.95 0.17 24.05
N VAL A 217 -6.68 1.30 24.07
CA VAL A 217 -6.68 2.29 23.01
C VAL A 217 -6.04 3.59 23.52
N SER A 218 -4.72 3.74 23.42
CA SER A 218 -4.07 5.06 23.60
C SER A 218 -4.27 5.93 22.35
N GLU A 219 -4.66 7.19 22.52
CA GLU A 219 -4.88 8.17 21.42
C GLU A 219 -3.61 8.88 20.95
N GLU A 220 -2.48 8.68 21.65
CA GLU A 220 -1.26 9.49 21.51
C GLU A 220 -0.46 9.20 20.23
N TYR A 221 -0.80 8.14 19.49
CA TYR A 221 -0.05 7.68 18.32
C TYR A 221 -0.88 7.77 17.02
N ARG A 222 -0.21 8.08 15.90
CA ARG A 222 -0.80 8.20 14.56
C ARG A 222 -0.54 6.89 13.79
N ASP A 223 -1.16 5.82 14.25
CA ASP A 223 -0.79 4.46 13.84
C ASP A 223 -1.89 3.77 13.02
N VAL A 224 -1.47 2.81 12.18
CA VAL A 224 -2.37 1.76 11.67
C VAL A 224 -2.63 0.78 12.81
N VAL A 225 -3.90 0.67 13.21
CA VAL A 225 -4.31 -0.12 14.38
C VAL A 225 -5.02 -1.39 13.93
N LEU A 226 -4.39 -2.55 14.02
CA LEU A 226 -4.96 -3.83 13.62
C LEU A 226 -5.55 -4.55 14.82
N HIS A 227 -6.87 -4.70 14.86
CA HIS A 227 -7.52 -5.54 15.85
C HIS A 227 -7.54 -7.00 15.38
N ASN A 228 -7.32 -7.97 16.27
CA ASN A 228 -7.45 -9.39 15.91
C ASN A 228 -8.90 -9.70 15.47
N ARG A 229 -9.88 -9.16 16.21
CA ARG A 229 -11.32 -9.32 15.97
C ARG A 229 -12.01 -7.97 16.16
N THR A 230 -13.12 -7.72 15.47
CA THR A 230 -14.00 -6.58 15.75
C THR A 230 -15.44 -7.04 15.93
N ASP A 231 -16.30 -6.11 16.31
CA ASP A 231 -17.77 -6.20 16.32
C ASP A 231 -18.41 -6.04 14.92
N GLY A 232 -17.59 -5.97 13.85
CA GLY A 232 -18.01 -5.73 12.48
C GLY A 232 -17.75 -4.32 11.96
N LEU A 233 -17.27 -3.40 12.81
CA LEU A 233 -16.89 -2.06 12.36
C LEU A 233 -15.54 -2.05 11.64
N LEU A 234 -15.48 -1.34 10.51
CA LEU A 234 -14.24 -1.02 9.82
C LEU A 234 -13.64 0.26 10.39
N ASN A 235 -12.33 0.26 10.61
CA ASN A 235 -11.61 1.43 11.08
C ASN A 235 -11.31 2.37 9.92
N ILE A 236 -11.25 3.67 10.22
CA ILE A 236 -10.94 4.73 9.26
C ILE A 236 -9.53 5.25 9.55
N MET A 237 -8.65 5.24 8.55
CA MET A 237 -7.34 5.88 8.66
C MET A 237 -7.51 7.39 8.81
N ARG A 238 -6.67 8.02 9.63
CA ARG A 238 -6.67 9.48 9.80
C ARG A 238 -6.33 10.16 8.47
N THR A 239 -6.94 11.31 8.22
CA THR A 239 -6.61 12.11 7.02
C THR A 239 -5.14 12.55 7.08
N GLY A 240 -4.38 12.27 6.01
CA GLY A 240 -2.95 12.59 5.94
C GLY A 240 -2.04 11.57 6.64
N ASP A 241 -2.55 10.38 6.96
CA ASP A 241 -1.74 9.27 7.43
C ASP A 241 -0.69 8.87 6.36
N PRO A 242 0.61 8.87 6.68
CA PRO A 242 1.66 8.45 5.75
C PRO A 242 1.48 7.02 5.20
N ALA A 243 0.77 6.15 5.92
CA ALA A 243 0.49 4.77 5.53
C ALA A 243 -0.69 4.65 4.54
N SER A 244 -1.48 5.69 4.31
CA SER A 244 -2.67 5.56 3.46
C SER A 244 -2.33 5.27 2.00
N MET A 245 -1.36 6.00 1.45
CA MET A 245 -0.97 5.87 0.04
C MET A 245 -0.33 4.51 -0.28
N PRO A 246 0.63 3.99 0.51
CA PRO A 246 1.27 2.71 0.20
C PRO A 246 0.33 1.53 0.42
N LEU A 247 -0.46 1.56 1.50
CA LEU A 247 -1.41 0.49 1.77
C LEU A 247 -2.50 0.42 0.69
N HIS A 248 -2.81 1.52 0.01
CA HIS A 248 -3.78 1.57 -1.08
C HIS A 248 -3.17 1.35 -2.47
N TYR A 249 -2.02 1.98 -2.76
CA TYR A 249 -1.30 1.94 -4.04
C TYR A 249 -0.03 1.11 -3.95
N VAL A 250 -0.17 -0.13 -3.53
CA VAL A 250 0.94 -1.07 -3.25
C VAL A 250 1.88 -1.28 -4.42
N LEU A 251 1.42 -1.17 -5.68
CA LEU A 251 2.29 -1.31 -6.85
C LEU A 251 3.06 -0.03 -7.19
N LEU A 252 2.61 1.12 -6.69
CA LEU A 252 3.33 2.40 -6.83
C LEU A 252 4.35 2.60 -5.71
N PHE A 253 4.10 2.00 -4.55
CA PHE A 253 4.96 2.00 -3.38
C PHE A 253 5.32 0.57 -2.96
N PRO A 254 5.96 -0.22 -3.86
CA PRO A 254 6.19 -1.63 -3.64
C PRO A 254 7.22 -1.93 -2.56
#